data_AF-A0A1I2ULC7-F1
#
_entry.id   AF-A0A1I2ULC7-F1
#
_cell.length_a   1.000
_cell.length_b   1.000
_cell.length_c   1.000
_cell.angle_alpha   90.00
_cell.angle_beta   90.00
_cell.angle_gamma   90.00
#
_symmetry.space_group_name_H-M   'P 1'
#
loop_
_entity.id
_entity.type
_entity.pdbx_description
1 polymer ?
#
loop_
_entity_poly.entity_id
_entity_poly.type
_entity_poly.pdbx_seq_one_letter_code
_entity_poly.pdbx_strand_id
1 'polypeptide(L)'
;MNTENFQKSTAYLDGALMSLDGDKVIIISFGSQQERFYVSDSGEVNRCGEQGPVNGNENDFERYRMAFLEALMDGGSLIVRQIGVGKLQLPTELGGVIIPLDFLSSAKVGPKGIRSMRAGELKKIYKEGADGAVEYHDFPSQDQVKIAMLKLIETEKDESTVV
;
A
#
# COMPACT_ATOMS: atom_id res chain seq x y z
N MET A 1 8.32 22.79 15.53
CA MET A 1 9.09 22.40 14.34
C MET A 1 9.44 23.67 13.57
N ASN A 2 10.70 23.91 13.19
CA ASN A 2 11.06 25.06 12.33
C ASN A 2 10.59 24.80 10.89
N THR A 3 10.00 25.80 10.23
CA THR A 3 9.53 25.84 8.84
C THR A 3 10.54 25.29 7.81
N GLU A 4 11.84 25.41 8.08
CA GLU A 4 12.89 24.89 7.19
C GLU A 4 12.99 23.35 7.23
N ASN A 5 12.86 22.75 8.42
CA ASN A 5 12.83 21.29 8.59
C ASN A 5 11.51 20.68 8.08
N PHE A 6 10.46 21.49 8.06
CA PHE A 6 9.16 21.18 7.48
C PHE A 6 9.24 21.04 5.95
N GLN A 7 9.84 22.03 5.27
CA GLN A 7 9.99 22.00 3.81
C GLN A 7 10.89 20.84 3.36
N LYS A 8 11.95 20.53 4.13
CA LYS A 8 12.84 19.41 3.83
C LYS A 8 12.17 18.04 4.01
N SER A 9 11.38 17.87 5.08
CA SER A 9 10.69 16.59 5.35
C SER A 9 9.57 16.29 4.34
N THR A 10 8.82 17.31 3.94
CA THR A 10 7.76 17.18 2.92
C THR A 10 8.36 16.95 1.52
N ALA A 11 9.39 17.72 1.13
CA ALA A 11 10.07 17.50 -0.15
C ALA A 11 10.73 16.12 -0.25
N TYR A 12 11.29 15.60 0.86
CA TYR A 12 11.84 14.25 0.90
C TYR A 12 10.75 13.18 0.72
N LEU A 13 9.61 13.33 1.38
CA LEU A 13 8.51 12.39 1.24
C LEU A 13 7.90 12.43 -0.17
N ASP A 14 7.66 13.64 -0.70
CA ASP A 14 7.20 13.84 -2.07
C ASP A 14 8.16 13.15 -3.03
N GLY A 15 9.47 13.43 -2.93
CA GLY A 15 10.48 12.77 -3.75
C GLY A 15 10.52 11.26 -3.59
N ALA A 16 10.42 10.75 -2.35
CA ALA A 16 10.44 9.32 -2.08
C ALA A 16 9.21 8.60 -2.66
N LEU A 17 8.03 9.19 -2.56
CA LEU A 17 6.80 8.60 -3.07
C LEU A 17 6.73 8.69 -4.59
N MET A 18 7.16 9.80 -5.19
CA MET A 18 7.26 9.95 -6.64
C MET A 18 8.32 9.03 -7.25
N SER A 19 9.30 8.58 -6.47
CA SER A 19 10.32 7.61 -6.92
C SER A 19 9.85 6.15 -6.93
N LEU A 20 8.70 5.85 -6.33
CA LEU A 20 8.16 4.49 -6.32
C LEU A 20 7.53 4.18 -7.69
N ASP A 21 7.62 2.92 -8.12
CA ASP A 21 7.01 2.47 -9.37
C ASP A 21 5.47 2.38 -9.27
N GLY A 22 4.82 2.53 -10.43
CA GLY A 22 3.39 2.30 -10.67
C GLY A 22 2.45 3.28 -9.97
N ASP A 23 1.16 3.04 -10.09
CA ASP A 23 0.17 3.80 -9.34
C ASP A 23 0.21 3.43 -7.85
N LYS A 24 -0.22 4.36 -7.00
CA LYS A 24 -0.16 4.22 -5.55
C LYS A 24 -1.46 4.60 -4.88
N VAL A 25 -1.81 3.88 -3.83
CA VAL A 25 -2.75 4.35 -2.81
C VAL A 25 -1.97 4.65 -1.54
N ILE A 26 -2.09 5.89 -1.08
CA ILE A 26 -1.45 6.38 0.14
C ILE A 26 -2.54 6.62 1.17
N ILE A 27 -2.40 5.95 2.31
CA ILE A 27 -3.30 6.08 3.45
C ILE A 27 -2.54 6.76 4.58
N ILE A 28 -3.03 7.92 5.01
CA ILE A 28 -2.44 8.69 6.10
C ILE A 28 -3.43 8.69 7.27
N SER A 29 -2.99 8.25 8.45
CA SER A 29 -3.81 8.29 9.66
C SER A 29 -3.19 9.21 10.70
N PHE A 30 -3.99 10.06 11.30
CA PHE A 30 -3.62 11.01 12.35
C PHE A 30 -4.84 11.27 13.25
N GLY A 31 -4.64 11.33 14.56
CA GLY A 31 -5.75 11.38 15.51
C GLY A 31 -6.77 10.25 15.29
N SER A 32 -8.03 10.62 15.10
CA SER A 32 -9.13 9.70 14.74
C SER A 32 -9.43 9.63 13.24
N GLN A 33 -8.68 10.38 12.42
CA GLN A 33 -8.91 10.51 10.98
C GLN A 33 -8.00 9.56 10.19
N GLN A 34 -8.50 9.19 9.00
CA GLN A 34 -7.73 8.46 8.00
C GLN A 34 -8.10 9.01 6.63
N GLU A 35 -7.12 9.56 5.94
CA GLU A 35 -7.27 10.07 4.59
C GLU A 35 -6.61 9.12 3.58
N ARG A 36 -7.20 9.06 2.38
CA ARG A 36 -6.78 8.16 1.31
C ARG A 36 -6.57 8.95 0.03
N PHE A 37 -5.40 8.79 -0.56
CA PHE A 37 -4.99 9.48 -1.77
C PHE A 37 -4.55 8.44 -2.80
N TYR A 38 -4.95 8.64 -4.04
CA TYR A 38 -4.39 7.93 -5.18
C TYR A 38 -3.32 8.83 -5.80
N VAL A 39 -2.15 8.26 -6.06
CA VAL A 39 -1.05 8.94 -6.73
C VAL A 39 -0.70 8.15 -7.98
N SER A 40 -0.85 8.76 -9.15
CA SER A 40 -0.50 8.10 -10.42
C SER A 40 1.01 7.94 -10.55
N ASP A 41 1.43 7.07 -11.47
CA ASP A 41 2.83 6.97 -11.90
C ASP A 41 3.42 8.30 -12.43
N SER A 42 2.59 9.16 -13.01
CA SER A 42 2.93 10.51 -13.46
C SER A 42 3.04 11.55 -12.34
N GLY A 43 2.65 11.17 -11.12
CA GLY A 43 2.71 12.02 -9.92
C GLY A 43 1.48 12.89 -9.66
N GLU A 44 0.36 12.65 -10.37
CA GLU A 44 -0.90 13.32 -10.09
C GLU A 44 -1.51 12.76 -8.79
N VAL A 45 -1.92 13.66 -7.90
CA VAL A 45 -2.53 13.30 -6.61
C VAL A 45 -4.03 13.54 -6.66
N ASN A 46 -4.79 12.47 -6.44
CA ASN A 46 -6.25 12.42 -6.46
C ASN A 46 -6.77 11.90 -5.13
N ARG A 47 -8.02 12.20 -4.78
CA ARG A 47 -8.66 11.53 -3.62
C ARG A 47 -9.11 10.13 -4.00
N CYS A 48 -9.00 9.18 -3.07
CA CYS A 48 -9.72 7.91 -3.19
C CYS A 48 -11.16 8.14 -2.72
N GLY A 49 -12.11 8.15 -3.67
CA GLY A 49 -13.54 8.06 -3.37
C GLY A 49 -13.97 6.62 -3.08
N GLU A 50 -15.28 6.41 -2.90
CA GLU A 50 -15.85 5.10 -2.57
C GLU A 50 -15.68 4.02 -3.66
N GLN A 51 -15.33 4.42 -4.90
CA GLN A 51 -15.22 3.52 -6.06
C GLN A 51 -13.89 3.66 -6.81
N GLY A 52 -12.87 4.27 -6.21
CA GLY A 52 -11.57 4.51 -6.85
C GLY A 52 -11.16 5.98 -6.89
N PRO A 53 -10.13 6.35 -7.68
CA PRO A 53 -9.66 7.72 -7.76
C PRO A 53 -10.75 8.65 -8.29
N VAL A 54 -10.99 9.74 -7.57
CA VAL A 54 -11.85 10.85 -7.99
C VAL A 54 -10.93 11.95 -8.47
N ASN A 55 -11.17 12.47 -9.68
CA ASN A 55 -10.37 13.56 -10.26
C ASN A 55 -10.19 14.69 -9.24
N GLY A 56 -8.93 14.93 -8.89
CA GLY A 56 -8.55 15.91 -7.89
C GLY A 56 -8.43 17.31 -8.47
N ASN A 57 -8.42 18.30 -7.59
CA ASN A 57 -7.99 19.66 -7.89
C ASN A 57 -6.70 19.99 -7.11
N GLU A 58 -6.08 21.15 -7.35
CA GLU A 58 -4.86 21.57 -6.63
C GLU A 58 -4.99 21.47 -5.09
N ASN A 59 -6.21 21.60 -4.56
CA ASN A 59 -6.48 21.45 -3.13
C ASN A 59 -6.23 20.03 -2.59
N ASP A 60 -6.25 19.00 -3.44
CA ASP A 60 -6.04 17.62 -3.01
C ASP A 60 -4.56 17.30 -2.75
N PHE A 61 -3.66 17.92 -3.49
CA PHE A 61 -2.22 17.85 -3.22
C PHE A 61 -1.85 18.59 -1.93
N GLU A 62 -2.43 19.77 -1.70
CA GLU A 62 -2.27 20.50 -0.44
C GLU A 62 -2.84 19.72 0.74
N ARG A 63 -4.01 19.12 0.57
CA ARG A 63 -4.65 18.28 1.59
C ARG A 63 -3.80 17.06 1.94
N TYR A 64 -3.24 16.38 0.95
CA TYR A 64 -2.28 15.30 1.14
C TYR A 64 -1.08 15.76 2.01
N ARG A 65 -0.50 16.91 1.70
CA ARG A 65 0.61 17.47 2.48
C ARG A 65 0.17 17.78 3.92
N MET A 66 -0.99 18.42 4.09
CA MET A 66 -1.54 18.74 5.42
C MET A 66 -1.80 17.49 6.26
N ALA A 67 -2.40 16.45 5.69
CA ALA A 67 -2.62 15.18 6.35
C ALA A 67 -1.31 14.53 6.84
N PHE A 68 -0.26 14.56 5.99
CA PHE A 68 1.05 14.06 6.39
C PHE A 68 1.67 14.89 7.53
N LEU A 69 1.49 16.20 7.50
CA LEU A 69 2.00 17.11 8.52
C LEU A 69 1.32 16.92 9.86
N GLU A 70 0.00 16.75 9.86
CA GLU A 70 -0.75 16.41 11.06
C GLU A 70 -0.28 15.07 11.63
N ALA A 71 -0.05 14.05 10.78
CA ALA A 71 0.54 12.78 11.21
C ALA A 71 1.96 12.92 11.79
N LEU A 72 2.77 13.84 11.27
CA LEU A 72 4.10 14.15 11.82
C LEU A 72 4.03 14.89 13.16
N MET A 73 3.06 15.79 13.33
CA MET A 73 2.93 16.62 14.54
C MET A 73 2.29 15.84 15.69
N ASP A 74 1.20 15.13 15.42
CA ASP A 74 0.40 14.48 16.46
C ASP A 74 0.78 13.00 16.64
N GLY A 75 1.52 12.45 15.68
CA GLY A 75 1.79 11.03 15.59
C GLY A 75 0.69 10.30 14.81
N GLY A 76 1.13 9.41 13.93
CA GLY A 76 0.24 8.78 12.98
C GLY A 76 0.89 7.59 12.26
N SER A 77 0.35 7.29 11.10
CA SER A 77 0.86 6.24 10.22
C SER A 77 0.69 6.60 8.76
N LEU A 78 1.64 6.13 7.97
CA LEU A 78 1.63 6.17 6.52
C LEU A 78 1.61 4.73 6.02
N ILE A 79 0.70 4.42 5.10
CA ILE A 79 0.64 3.16 4.39
C ILE A 79 0.66 3.50 2.90
N VAL A 80 1.50 2.81 2.14
CA VAL A 80 1.67 3.00 0.70
C VAL A 80 1.49 1.65 0.02
N ARG A 81 0.48 1.55 -0.83
CA ARG A 81 0.20 0.39 -1.67
C ARG A 81 0.56 0.74 -3.11
N GLN A 82 1.59 0.14 -3.67
CA GLN A 82 1.93 0.21 -5.09
C GLN A 82 1.10 -0.83 -5.84
N ILE A 83 0.32 -0.39 -6.83
CA ILE A 83 -0.66 -1.19 -7.54
C ILE A 83 0.01 -1.88 -8.75
N GLY A 84 -0.13 -3.20 -8.85
CA GLY A 84 0.20 -3.98 -10.04
C GLY A 84 1.68 -3.97 -10.43
N VAL A 85 2.58 -3.62 -9.52
CA VAL A 85 4.02 -3.52 -9.80
C VAL A 85 4.71 -4.88 -9.82
N GLY A 86 4.15 -5.89 -9.15
CA GLY A 86 4.60 -7.28 -9.23
C GLY A 86 3.75 -8.14 -10.16
N LYS A 87 4.30 -9.28 -10.58
CA LYS A 87 3.58 -10.28 -11.37
C LYS A 87 3.84 -11.67 -10.82
N LEU A 88 2.78 -12.43 -10.55
CA LEU A 88 2.85 -13.85 -10.23
C LEU A 88 2.31 -14.66 -11.39
N GLN A 89 3.20 -15.38 -12.06
CA GLN A 89 2.81 -16.36 -13.07
C GLN A 89 2.35 -17.63 -12.36
N LEU A 90 1.08 -17.98 -12.50
CA LEU A 90 0.57 -19.25 -12.02
C LEU A 90 1.14 -20.41 -12.85
N PRO A 91 1.36 -21.59 -12.23
CA PRO A 91 1.61 -22.84 -12.96
C PRO A 91 0.53 -23.11 -14.01
N THR A 92 0.88 -23.82 -15.08
CA THR A 92 -0.07 -24.13 -16.17
C THR A 92 -1.23 -25.00 -15.66
N GLU A 93 -0.96 -25.84 -14.67
CA GLU A 93 -1.92 -26.70 -13.97
C GLU A 93 -2.99 -25.90 -13.22
N LEU A 94 -2.71 -24.66 -12.83
CA LEU A 94 -3.65 -23.73 -12.20
C LEU A 94 -4.17 -22.68 -13.21
N GLY A 95 -4.11 -23.00 -14.50
CA GLY A 95 -4.64 -22.14 -15.57
C GLY A 95 -3.64 -21.16 -16.18
N GLY A 96 -2.38 -21.11 -15.70
CA GLY A 96 -1.31 -20.34 -16.36
C GLY A 96 -1.54 -18.82 -16.43
N VAL A 97 -2.42 -18.28 -15.59
CA VAL A 97 -2.75 -16.85 -15.57
C VAL A 97 -1.66 -16.04 -14.86
N ILE A 98 -1.47 -14.80 -15.28
CA ILE A 98 -0.64 -13.81 -14.57
C ILE A 98 -1.53 -13.03 -13.60
N ILE A 99 -1.22 -13.11 -12.32
CA ILE A 99 -1.86 -12.31 -11.28
C ILE A 99 -0.98 -11.06 -11.02
N PRO A 100 -1.53 -9.84 -11.14
CA PRO A 100 -0.82 -8.64 -10.70
C PRO A 100 -0.69 -8.64 -9.17
N LEU A 101 0.50 -8.32 -8.67
CA LEU A 101 0.79 -8.21 -7.25
C LEU A 101 1.01 -6.76 -6.86
N ASP A 102 0.43 -6.38 -5.73
CA ASP A 102 0.65 -5.09 -5.11
C ASP A 102 1.75 -5.19 -4.07
N PHE A 103 2.49 -4.09 -3.87
CA PHE A 103 3.48 -3.98 -2.80
C PHE A 103 2.98 -3.02 -1.74
N LEU A 104 2.96 -3.47 -0.48
CA LEU A 104 2.49 -2.67 0.64
C LEU A 104 3.68 -2.32 1.56
N SER A 105 3.92 -1.02 1.71
CA SER A 105 4.88 -0.47 2.67
C SER A 105 4.14 0.30 3.75
N SER A 106 4.62 0.26 4.99
CA SER A 106 3.99 1.00 6.08
C SER A 106 4.98 1.54 7.10
N ALA A 107 4.67 2.72 7.62
CA ALA A 107 5.51 3.42 8.57
C ALA A 107 4.67 4.08 9.67
N LYS A 108 5.26 4.14 10.87
CA LYS A 108 4.82 5.06 11.93
C LYS A 108 5.51 6.39 11.72
N VAL A 109 4.72 7.45 11.83
CA VAL A 109 5.14 8.83 11.60
C VAL A 109 4.86 9.61 12.88
N GLY A 110 5.71 10.57 13.23
CA GLY A 110 5.49 11.43 14.39
C GLY A 110 6.67 12.36 14.68
N PRO A 111 6.65 13.10 15.79
CA PRO A 111 7.64 14.15 16.06
C PRO A 111 9.08 13.65 16.19
N LYS A 112 9.25 12.36 16.47
CA LYS A 112 10.54 11.69 16.59
C LYS A 112 11.08 11.15 15.25
N GLY A 113 10.35 11.35 14.16
CA GLY A 113 10.69 10.88 12.82
C GLY A 113 9.83 9.72 12.33
N ILE A 114 10.30 9.07 11.27
CA ILE A 114 9.61 7.99 10.58
C ILE A 114 10.30 6.67 10.89
N ARG A 115 9.54 5.63 11.23
CA ARG A 115 10.05 4.26 11.34
C ARG A 115 9.16 3.27 10.61
N SER A 116 9.75 2.17 10.14
CA SER A 116 8.98 1.05 9.59
C SER A 116 8.02 0.48 10.65
N MET A 117 6.86 0.05 10.19
CA MET A 117 5.81 -0.54 10.99
C MET A 117 5.92 -2.07 10.99
N ARG A 118 5.64 -2.70 12.14
CA ARG A 118 5.58 -4.17 12.23
C ARG A 118 4.24 -4.68 11.67
N ALA A 119 4.22 -5.91 11.14
CA ALA A 119 3.00 -6.52 10.58
C ALA A 119 1.78 -6.47 11.54
N GLY A 120 1.99 -6.75 12.82
CA GLY A 120 0.91 -6.67 13.83
C GLY A 120 0.40 -5.25 14.12
N GLU A 121 1.19 -4.21 13.86
CA GLU A 121 0.75 -2.81 13.94
C GLU A 121 -0.04 -2.42 12.70
N LEU A 122 0.39 -2.88 11.52
CA LEU A 122 -0.28 -2.66 10.25
C LEU A 122 -1.71 -3.21 10.26
N LYS A 123 -1.89 -4.45 10.71
CA LYS A 123 -3.22 -5.10 10.82
C LYS A 123 -4.22 -4.33 11.68
N LYS A 124 -3.76 -3.51 12.64
CA LYS A 124 -4.65 -2.72 13.53
C LYS A 124 -5.06 -1.38 12.92
N ILE A 125 -4.28 -0.89 11.97
CA ILE A 125 -4.38 0.47 11.42
C ILE A 125 -5.00 0.45 10.03
N TYR A 126 -4.65 -0.59 9.26
CA TYR A 126 -5.26 -0.83 7.96
C TYR A 126 -6.73 -1.16 8.18
N LYS A 127 -7.59 -0.20 7.84
CA LYS A 127 -9.03 -0.41 7.76
C LYS A 127 -9.35 -0.63 6.31
N GLU A 128 -9.97 -1.78 6.02
CA GLU A 128 -10.55 -2.05 4.70
C GLU A 128 -11.39 -0.83 4.27
N GLY A 129 -11.19 -0.41 3.03
CA GLY A 129 -11.78 0.79 2.47
C GLY A 129 -12.27 0.56 1.05
N ALA A 130 -12.66 1.66 0.43
CA ALA A 130 -13.15 1.75 -0.95
C ALA A 130 -12.18 1.28 -2.05
N ASP A 131 -10.94 0.96 -1.67
CA ASP A 131 -9.83 0.49 -2.49
C ASP A 131 -9.95 -1.01 -2.89
N GLY A 132 -11.17 -1.54 -2.81
CA GLY A 132 -11.54 -2.92 -3.07
C GLY A 132 -11.44 -3.79 -1.83
N ALA A 133 -12.25 -4.85 -1.77
CA ALA A 133 -12.13 -5.93 -0.79
C ALA A 133 -10.79 -6.65 -1.01
N VAL A 134 -9.71 -6.07 -0.51
CA VAL A 134 -8.38 -6.68 -0.51
C VAL A 134 -8.27 -7.49 0.76
N GLU A 135 -8.48 -8.79 0.64
CA GLU A 135 -8.04 -9.70 1.69
C GLU A 135 -6.52 -9.61 1.80
N TYR A 136 -6.06 -9.06 2.93
CA TYR A 136 -4.63 -9.02 3.22
C TYR A 136 -4.17 -10.42 3.63
N HIS A 137 -3.48 -11.07 2.71
CA HIS A 137 -2.74 -12.28 2.99
C HIS A 137 -1.29 -11.88 3.26
N ASP A 138 -0.78 -12.18 4.46
CA ASP A 138 0.67 -12.15 4.72
C ASP A 138 1.28 -13.25 3.86
N PHE A 139 1.57 -12.93 2.60
CA PHE A 139 2.36 -13.79 1.76
C PHE A 139 3.80 -13.61 2.18
N PRO A 140 4.45 -14.65 2.74
CA PRO A 140 5.89 -14.64 2.81
C PRO A 140 6.38 -14.73 1.33
N SER A 141 7.65 -14.42 1.03
CA SER A 141 8.18 -14.00 -0.30
C SER A 141 7.52 -14.66 -1.53
N GLN A 142 7.57 -14.02 -2.71
CA GLN A 142 7.00 -14.57 -3.97
C GLN A 142 7.28 -16.08 -4.17
N ASP A 143 8.47 -16.54 -3.78
CA ASP A 143 8.85 -17.96 -3.79
C ASP A 143 8.00 -18.84 -2.88
N GLN A 144 7.64 -18.37 -1.68
CA GLN A 144 6.81 -19.12 -0.74
C GLN A 144 5.35 -19.22 -1.20
N VAL A 145 4.83 -18.20 -1.90
CA VAL A 145 3.52 -18.28 -2.59
C VAL A 145 3.57 -19.37 -3.66
N LYS A 146 4.62 -19.36 -4.48
CA LYS A 146 4.82 -20.37 -5.52
C LYS A 146 4.95 -21.77 -4.92
N ILE A 147 5.70 -21.93 -3.83
CA ILE A 147 5.83 -23.20 -3.10
C ILE A 147 4.48 -23.67 -2.55
N ALA A 148 3.68 -22.78 -1.95
CA ALA A 148 2.37 -23.13 -1.43
C ALA A 148 1.41 -23.59 -2.55
N MET A 149 1.43 -22.89 -3.70
CA MET A 149 0.64 -23.28 -4.88
C MET A 149 1.06 -24.63 -5.45
N LEU A 150 2.37 -24.89 -5.54
CA LEU A 150 2.89 -26.19 -6.00
C LEU A 150 2.47 -27.34 -5.07
N LYS A 151 2.53 -27.13 -3.75
CA LYS A 151 2.04 -28.12 -2.78
C LYS A 151 0.55 -28.40 -2.91
N LEU A 152 -0.26 -27.38 -3.24
CA LEU A 152 -1.69 -27.55 -3.46
C LEU A 152 -1.96 -28.44 -4.68
N ILE A 153 -1.24 -28.20 -5.80
CA ILE A 153 -1.30 -29.04 -7.00
C ILE A 153 -0.89 -30.49 -6.69
N GLU A 154 0.17 -30.69 -5.91
CA GLU A 154 0.62 -32.02 -5.51
C GLU A 154 -0.45 -32.75 -4.68
N THR A 155 -1.07 -32.04 -3.74
CA THR A 155 -2.11 -32.60 -2.86
C THR A 155 -3.37 -32.98 -3.67
N GLU A 156 -3.81 -32.12 -4.59
CA GLU A 156 -4.96 -32.40 -5.47
C GLU A 156 -4.68 -33.56 -6.45
N LYS A 157 -3.43 -33.72 -6.90
CA LYS A 157 -3.02 -34.86 -7.74
C LYS A 157 -3.01 -36.18 -6.97
N ASP A 158 -2.54 -36.17 -5.72
CA ASP A 158 -2.55 -37.35 -4.88
C ASP A 158 -3.99 -37.80 -4.55
N GLU A 159 -4.91 -36.86 -4.29
CA GLU A 159 -6.33 -37.17 -4.06
C GLU A 159 -7.04 -37.70 -5.33
N SER A 160 -6.60 -37.26 -6.52
CA SER A 160 -7.13 -37.73 -7.81
C SER A 160 -6.68 -39.15 -8.19
N THR A 161 -5.69 -39.72 -7.48
CA THR A 161 -5.10 -41.03 -7.79
C THR A 161 -5.69 -42.16 -6.91
N VAL A 162 -6.62 -41.84 -6.00
CA VAL A 162 -7.23 -42.80 -5.05
C VAL A 162 -8.65 -43.26 -5.48
N VAL A 163 -9.04 -43.06 -6.75
CA VAL A 163 -10.32 -43.57 -7.31
C VAL A 163 -10.08 -44.60 -8.40
#